data_AF-A0A7S0LPI1-F1
#
_entry.id   AF-A0A7S0LPI1-F1
#
_cell.length_a   1.000
_cell.length_b   1.000
_cell.length_c   1.000
_cell.angle_alpha   90.00
_cell.angle_beta   90.00
_cell.angle_gamma   90.00
#
_symmetry.space_group_name_H-M   'P 1'
#
loop_
_entity.id
_entity.type
_entity.pdbx_description
1 polymer ?
#
loop_
_entity_poly.entity_id
_entity_poly.type
_entity_poly.pdbx_seq_one_letter_code
_entity_poly.pdbx_strand_id
1 'polypeptide(L)'
;MVMCAWLLALLAPAFSLRLGATTASVHRAGVPSMQAGKLPANALVPRGTVSTNLFENLKQMQDQRVAAASHILLAPGKCTLPIAEAKALMEKWRVEVGGDREKFAELARVESHCPTADNGGDLGFLVRASCSAAFNEVLFEKEPGQAYGPIVTPAGLHLIFLASCNEPGEAKRLPRGK
;
A
#
# COMPACT_ATOMS: atom_id res chain seq x y z
N MET A 1 -50.66 -12.64 -54.96
CA MET A 1 -51.72 -11.65 -54.70
C MET A 1 -51.53 -11.17 -53.27
N VAL A 2 -51.28 -9.92 -52.86
CA VAL A 2 -51.06 -8.56 -53.41
C VAL A 2 -50.42 -7.82 -52.21
N MET A 3 -49.16 -7.35 -52.26
CA MET A 3 -48.70 -5.96 -52.47
C MET A 3 -49.35 -4.84 -51.64
N CYS A 4 -48.55 -3.76 -51.42
CA CYS A 4 -48.82 -2.44 -50.81
C CYS A 4 -48.47 -2.35 -49.31
N ALA A 5 -47.31 -1.86 -48.87
CA ALA A 5 -46.42 -0.78 -49.35
C ALA A 5 -47.11 0.59 -49.44
N TRP A 6 -47.10 1.32 -48.31
CA TRP A 6 -47.22 2.77 -48.17
C TRP A 6 -46.02 3.17 -47.30
N LEU A 7 -44.91 3.72 -47.78
CA LEU A 7 -44.69 5.01 -48.44
C LEU A 7 -45.17 6.21 -47.61
N LEU A 8 -44.29 6.75 -46.78
CA LEU A 8 -44.16 8.20 -46.63
C LEU A 8 -42.70 8.57 -46.35
N ALA A 9 -42.10 9.16 -47.39
CA ALA A 9 -40.84 9.86 -47.37
C ALA A 9 -41.01 11.27 -46.78
N LEU A 10 -39.90 12.02 -46.74
CA LEU A 10 -39.72 13.44 -46.37
C LEU A 10 -39.28 13.57 -44.90
N LEU A 11 -38.20 14.26 -44.53
CA LEU A 11 -37.36 15.22 -45.24
C LEU A 11 -36.05 15.35 -44.44
N ALA A 12 -34.90 15.17 -45.07
CA ALA A 12 -33.63 15.64 -44.51
C ALA A 12 -33.51 17.16 -44.71
N PRO A 13 -32.81 17.86 -43.83
CA PRO A 13 -31.89 18.88 -44.31
C PRO A 13 -30.46 18.59 -43.84
N ALA A 14 -29.56 18.62 -44.82
CA ALA A 14 -28.13 18.61 -44.68
C ALA A 14 -27.67 19.78 -43.78
N PHE A 15 -27.12 19.48 -42.60
CA PHE A 15 -26.34 20.45 -41.85
C PHE A 15 -24.87 20.30 -42.26
N SER A 16 -24.46 21.22 -43.12
CA SER A 16 -23.11 21.31 -43.67
C SER A 16 -22.10 21.74 -42.61
N LEU A 17 -20.89 21.18 -42.77
CA LEU A 17 -19.60 21.53 -42.20
C LEU A 17 -19.49 22.90 -41.50
N ARG A 18 -18.90 22.86 -40.29
CA ARG A 18 -17.87 23.82 -39.92
C ARG A 18 -16.74 23.12 -39.19
N LEU A 19 -15.74 22.66 -39.96
CA LEU A 19 -14.41 22.30 -39.45
C LEU A 19 -13.78 23.57 -38.87
N GLY A 20 -13.92 23.74 -37.56
CA GLY A 20 -13.10 24.68 -36.81
C GLY A 20 -11.71 24.10 -36.67
N ALA A 21 -10.81 24.43 -37.60
CA ALA A 21 -9.38 24.25 -37.41
C ALA A 21 -8.91 25.26 -36.34
N THR A 22 -9.02 24.89 -35.07
CA THR A 22 -8.30 25.59 -34.01
C THR A 22 -6.86 25.11 -34.06
N THR A 23 -6.00 25.92 -34.66
CA THR A 23 -4.55 25.83 -34.52
C THR A 23 -4.22 26.00 -33.03
N ALA A 24 -4.10 24.89 -32.31
CA ALA A 24 -3.47 24.89 -31.00
C ALA A 24 -1.99 25.20 -31.23
N SER A 25 -1.66 26.49 -31.19
CA SER A 25 -0.29 26.98 -31.06
C SER A 25 0.30 26.31 -29.83
N VAL A 26 1.17 25.34 -30.04
CA VAL A 26 2.05 24.79 -29.02
C VAL A 26 3.02 25.93 -28.67
N HIS A 27 2.56 26.85 -27.83
CA HIS A 27 3.49 27.68 -27.09
C HIS A 27 4.34 26.71 -26.29
N ARG A 28 5.60 26.61 -26.72
CA ARG A 28 6.76 26.12 -25.98
C ARG A 28 6.52 26.38 -24.50
N ALA A 29 6.06 25.36 -23.78
CA ALA A 29 5.93 25.42 -22.34
C ALA A 29 7.34 25.72 -21.85
N GLY A 30 7.55 26.96 -21.43
CA GLY A 30 8.76 27.34 -20.73
C GLY A 30 8.94 26.33 -19.61
N VAL A 31 10.13 25.76 -19.54
CA VAL A 31 10.57 25.03 -18.36
C VAL A 31 10.16 25.89 -17.17
N PRO A 32 9.28 25.45 -16.27
CA PRO A 32 8.95 26.25 -15.11
C PRO A 32 10.27 26.48 -14.40
N SER A 33 10.72 27.74 -14.42
CA SER A 33 11.77 28.20 -13.54
C SER A 33 11.35 27.73 -12.16
N MET A 34 12.13 26.81 -11.60
CA MET A 34 12.08 26.48 -10.18
C MET A 34 12.40 27.78 -9.47
N GLN A 35 11.37 28.61 -9.26
CA GLN A 35 11.44 29.69 -8.31
C GLN A 35 11.84 28.99 -7.02
N ALA A 36 12.96 29.40 -6.43
CA ALA A 36 13.33 29.00 -5.09
C ALA A 36 12.16 29.39 -4.19
N GLY A 37 11.23 28.45 -4.00
CA GLY A 37 10.04 28.62 -3.22
C GLY A 37 10.53 29.01 -1.85
N LYS A 38 10.27 30.26 -1.46
CA LYS A 38 10.51 30.75 -0.12
C LYS A 38 9.79 29.75 0.79
N LEU A 39 10.57 28.96 1.53
CA LEU A 39 10.04 27.99 2.47
C LEU A 39 8.98 28.71 3.31
N PRO A 40 7.73 28.23 3.35
CA PRO A 40 6.73 28.88 4.19
C PRO A 40 7.28 28.86 5.60
N ALA A 41 7.31 30.03 6.26
CA ALA A 41 7.90 30.23 7.58
C ALA A 41 7.29 29.34 8.68
N ASN A 42 6.26 28.56 8.34
CA ASN A 42 5.54 27.63 9.19
C ASN A 42 5.41 26.21 8.61
N ALA A 43 6.28 25.81 7.66
CA ALA A 43 6.49 24.38 7.43
C ALA A 43 7.12 23.80 8.70
N LEU A 44 6.26 23.30 9.59
CA LEU A 44 6.64 22.32 10.61
C LEU A 44 7.12 21.07 9.87
N VAL A 45 8.35 21.12 9.37
CA VAL A 45 9.16 19.92 9.34
C VAL A 45 9.23 19.52 10.81
N PRO A 46 8.73 18.34 11.21
CA PRO A 46 8.95 17.90 12.56
C PRO A 46 10.46 17.98 12.77
N ARG A 47 10.90 18.83 13.72
CA ARG A 47 12.26 18.76 14.25
C ARG A 47 12.38 17.49 15.08
N GLY A 48 11.98 16.36 14.50
CA GLY A 48 12.41 15.06 14.93
C GLY A 48 13.90 15.05 14.68
N THR A 49 14.64 14.63 15.69
CA THR A 49 16.06 14.34 15.63
C THR A 49 16.33 13.58 14.34
N VAL A 50 16.84 14.26 13.31
CA VAL A 50 17.52 13.56 12.22
C VAL A 50 18.67 12.88 12.95
N SER A 51 18.60 11.55 13.08
CA SER A 51 19.66 10.81 13.76
C SER A 51 20.99 11.25 13.15
N THR A 52 21.81 11.96 13.94
CA THR A 52 23.13 12.42 13.54
C THR A 52 24.11 11.25 13.38
N ASN A 53 23.65 10.02 13.66
CA ASN A 53 24.40 8.81 13.49
C ASN A 53 24.34 8.39 12.01
N LEU A 54 25.18 9.04 11.20
CA LEU A 54 25.42 8.69 9.79
C LEU A 54 25.64 7.16 9.64
N PHE A 55 26.34 6.54 10.59
CA PHE A 55 26.60 5.10 10.62
C PHE A 55 25.36 4.22 10.81
N GLU A 56 24.37 4.64 11.61
CA GLU A 56 23.14 3.86 11.81
C GLU A 56 22.24 3.94 10.58
N ASN A 57 22.14 5.12 9.97
CA ASN A 57 21.42 5.31 8.71
C ASN A 57 22.06 4.50 7.57
N LEU A 58 23.40 4.48 7.49
CA LEU A 58 24.13 3.66 6.51
C LEU A 58 23.84 2.16 6.68
N LYS A 59 23.83 1.65 7.93
CA LYS A 59 23.50 0.24 8.19
C LYS A 59 22.07 -0.11 7.77
N GLN A 60 21.10 0.77 8.03
CA GLN A 60 19.71 0.57 7.58
C GLN A 60 19.56 0.68 6.06
N MET A 61 20.33 1.55 5.40
CA MET A 61 20.36 1.66 3.93
C MET A 61 21.05 0.45 3.27
N GLN A 62 21.99 -0.19 3.96
CA GLN A 62 22.64 -1.42 3.52
C GLN A 62 21.79 -2.67 3.78
N ASP A 63 20.79 -2.59 4.66
CA ASP A 63 19.87 -3.68 4.96
C ASP A 63 18.85 -3.82 3.81
N GLN A 64 19.20 -4.64 2.82
CA GLN A 64 18.35 -4.96 1.67
C GLN A 64 17.33 -6.07 1.98
N ARG A 65 17.08 -6.39 3.25
CA ARG A 65 16.07 -7.38 3.62
C ARG A 65 14.69 -6.92 3.20
N VAL A 66 13.94 -7.88 2.67
CA VAL A 66 12.57 -7.69 2.22
C VAL A 66 11.72 -8.78 2.88
N ALA A 67 10.67 -8.37 3.59
CA ALA A 67 9.73 -9.28 4.21
C ALA A 67 8.39 -9.23 3.46
N ALA A 68 7.81 -10.39 3.18
CA ALA A 68 6.43 -10.50 2.71
C ALA A 68 5.51 -10.74 3.90
N ALA A 69 4.50 -9.90 4.08
CA ALA A 69 3.58 -10.02 5.20
C ALA A 69 2.17 -9.56 4.87
N SER A 70 1.22 -10.08 5.64
CA SER A 70 -0.18 -9.66 5.61
C SER A 70 -0.57 -9.13 6.99
N HIS A 71 -1.58 -8.27 7.07
CA HIS A 71 -2.03 -7.71 8.35
C HIS A 71 -3.54 -7.65 8.51
N ILE A 72 -3.99 -7.59 9.76
CA ILE A 72 -5.36 -7.27 10.15
C ILE A 72 -5.28 -6.01 11.01
N LEU A 73 -6.03 -4.97 10.62
CA LEU A 73 -6.07 -3.69 11.33
C LEU A 73 -7.43 -3.49 11.99
N LEU A 74 -7.41 -3.27 13.31
CA LEU A 74 -8.54 -2.76 14.06
C LEU A 74 -8.32 -1.28 14.37
N ALA A 75 -8.94 -0.42 13.57
CA ALA A 75 -8.76 1.03 13.66
C ALA A 75 -9.61 1.62 14.80
N PRO A 76 -9.05 2.52 15.64
CA PRO A 76 -9.80 3.18 16.70
C PRO A 76 -10.89 4.06 16.07
N GLY A 77 -12.14 3.88 16.51
CA GLY A 77 -13.31 4.60 15.99
C GLY A 77 -14.08 3.86 14.90
N LYS A 78 -13.49 2.86 14.22
CA LYS A 78 -14.24 1.89 13.41
C LYS A 78 -14.62 0.65 14.24
N CYS A 79 -13.68 0.21 15.10
CA CYS A 79 -14.00 -0.75 16.14
C CYS A 79 -14.83 -0.10 17.24
N THR A 80 -15.99 -0.68 17.52
CA THR A 80 -16.85 -0.31 18.66
C THR A 80 -16.32 -0.89 19.98
N LEU A 81 -15.45 -1.90 19.92
CA LEU A 81 -14.89 -2.58 21.08
C LEU A 81 -13.86 -1.72 21.82
N PRO A 82 -13.79 -1.81 23.16
CA PRO A 82 -12.72 -1.19 23.92
C PRO A 82 -11.38 -1.87 23.61
N ILE A 83 -10.27 -1.13 23.77
CA ILE A 83 -8.92 -1.57 23.40
C ILE A 83 -8.53 -2.90 24.07
N ALA A 84 -8.95 -3.11 25.32
CA ALA A 84 -8.66 -4.34 26.07
C ALA A 84 -9.32 -5.58 25.44
N GLU A 85 -10.59 -5.47 25.05
CA GLU A 85 -11.33 -6.55 24.39
C GLU A 85 -10.82 -6.78 22.97
N ALA A 86 -10.50 -5.71 22.23
CA ALA A 86 -9.90 -5.82 20.90
C ALA A 86 -8.55 -6.56 20.93
N LYS A 87 -7.73 -6.33 21.98
CA LYS A 87 -6.49 -7.09 22.19
C LYS A 87 -6.75 -8.56 22.47
N ALA A 88 -7.72 -8.88 23.33
CA ALA A 88 -8.09 -10.26 23.62
C ALA A 88 -8.63 -10.99 22.38
N LEU A 89 -9.40 -10.29 21.54
CA LEU A 89 -9.90 -10.81 20.28
C LEU A 89 -8.77 -11.10 19.29
N MET A 90 -7.80 -10.19 19.16
CA MET A 90 -6.62 -10.44 18.33
C MET A 90 -5.80 -11.64 18.78
N GLU A 91 -5.67 -11.84 20.09
CA GLU A 91 -4.98 -13.01 20.63
C GLU A 91 -5.72 -14.31 20.31
N LYS A 92 -7.06 -14.30 20.38
CA LYS A 92 -7.88 -15.43 19.95
C LYS A 92 -7.64 -15.75 18.46
N TRP A 93 -7.69 -14.74 17.61
CA TRP A 93 -7.45 -14.91 16.18
C TRP A 93 -6.03 -15.39 15.86
N ARG A 94 -5.04 -14.91 16.61
CA ARG A 94 -3.64 -15.39 16.49
C ARG A 94 -3.56 -16.91 16.70
N VAL A 95 -4.23 -17.42 17.73
CA VAL A 95 -4.27 -18.85 18.05
C VAL A 95 -5.09 -19.64 17.02
N GLU A 96 -6.22 -19.10 16.58
CA GLU A 96 -7.12 -19.74 15.60
C GLU A 96 -6.48 -19.90 14.22
N VAL A 97 -5.78 -18.86 13.77
CA VAL A 97 -5.03 -18.88 12.51
C VAL A 97 -3.77 -19.75 12.64
N GLY A 98 -3.00 -19.56 13.72
CA GLY A 98 -1.71 -20.19 13.89
C GLY A 98 -0.73 -19.86 12.76
N GLY A 99 -0.49 -20.84 11.89
CA GLY A 99 0.37 -20.72 10.70
C GLY A 99 -0.36 -20.85 9.36
N ASP A 100 -1.70 -20.85 9.38
CA ASP A 100 -2.52 -21.01 8.18
C ASP A 100 -2.77 -19.64 7.51
N ARG A 101 -2.08 -19.40 6.40
CA ARG A 101 -2.21 -18.14 5.64
C ARG A 101 -3.60 -17.95 5.06
N GLU A 102 -4.28 -19.01 4.64
CA GLU A 102 -5.59 -18.90 3.99
C GLU A 102 -6.64 -18.47 5.01
N LYS A 103 -6.64 -19.08 6.20
CA LYS A 103 -7.49 -18.64 7.31
C LYS A 103 -7.22 -17.20 7.73
N PHE A 104 -5.96 -16.78 7.74
CA PHE A 104 -5.63 -15.38 8.02
C PHE A 104 -6.24 -14.45 6.97
N ALA A 105 -6.13 -14.80 5.69
CA ALA A 105 -6.68 -13.99 4.60
C ALA A 105 -8.21 -13.91 4.65
N GLU A 106 -8.90 -15.00 4.97
CA GLU A 106 -10.34 -15.02 5.18
C GLU A 106 -10.76 -14.11 6.34
N LEU A 107 -10.09 -14.24 7.48
CA LEU A 107 -10.34 -13.40 8.64
C LEU A 107 -10.07 -11.92 8.33
N ALA A 108 -9.00 -11.62 7.59
CA ALA A 108 -8.66 -10.26 7.19
C ALA A 108 -9.72 -9.63 6.29
N ARG A 109 -10.34 -10.39 5.39
CA ARG A 109 -11.44 -9.88 4.55
C ARG A 109 -12.66 -9.47 5.34
N VAL A 110 -12.94 -10.15 6.45
CA VAL A 110 -14.13 -9.93 7.27
C VAL A 110 -13.90 -8.86 8.33
N GLU A 111 -12.77 -8.91 9.01
CA GLU A 111 -12.54 -8.15 10.25
C GLU A 111 -11.58 -6.96 10.09
N SER A 112 -10.79 -6.92 9.02
CA SER A 112 -9.79 -5.85 8.85
C SER A 112 -10.43 -4.56 8.35
N HIS A 113 -10.03 -3.45 8.95
CA HIS A 113 -10.45 -2.10 8.56
C HIS A 113 -9.48 -1.43 7.57
N CYS A 114 -8.47 -2.16 7.10
CA CYS A 114 -7.52 -1.69 6.09
C CYS A 114 -8.11 -1.86 4.68
N PRO A 115 -7.85 -0.95 3.72
CA PRO A 115 -8.22 -1.16 2.31
C PRO A 115 -7.62 -2.42 1.68
N THR A 116 -6.59 -3.04 2.27
CA THR A 116 -6.04 -4.32 1.81
C THR A 116 -6.87 -5.53 2.27
N ALA A 117 -7.93 -5.33 3.06
CA ALA A 117 -8.81 -6.38 3.56
C ALA A 117 -9.32 -7.30 2.44
N ASP A 118 -9.79 -6.74 1.32
CA ASP A 118 -10.31 -7.51 0.17
C ASP A 118 -9.29 -8.50 -0.37
N ASN A 119 -8.00 -8.14 -0.33
CA ASN A 119 -6.88 -9.00 -0.74
C ASN A 119 -6.29 -9.81 0.43
N GLY A 120 -7.08 -10.11 1.46
CA GLY A 120 -6.63 -10.88 2.62
C GLY A 120 -5.63 -10.16 3.51
N GLY A 121 -5.63 -8.83 3.49
CA GLY A 121 -4.71 -8.01 4.28
C GLY A 121 -3.28 -8.00 3.75
N ASP A 122 -3.05 -8.47 2.52
CA ASP A 122 -1.71 -8.57 1.94
C ASP A 122 -1.08 -7.19 1.71
N LEU A 123 0.13 -7.01 2.25
CA LEU A 123 0.93 -5.80 2.07
C LEU A 123 2.03 -5.99 1.01
N GLY A 124 2.20 -7.20 0.49
CA GLY A 124 3.28 -7.53 -0.42
C GLY A 124 4.65 -7.44 0.26
N PHE A 125 5.63 -6.89 -0.45
CA PHE A 125 7.01 -6.80 -0.03
C PHE A 125 7.30 -5.51 0.73
N LEU A 126 7.71 -5.66 1.99
CA LEU A 126 7.98 -4.57 2.92
C LEU A 126 9.49 -4.47 3.20
N VAL A 127 9.95 -3.23 3.29
CA VAL A 127 11.33 -2.87 3.66
C VAL A 127 11.34 -2.16 5.01
N ARG A 128 12.44 -2.26 5.76
CA ARG A 128 12.54 -1.70 7.12
C ARG A 128 12.21 -0.20 7.21
N ALA A 129 12.55 0.58 6.18
CA ALA A 129 12.26 2.02 6.15
C ALA A 129 10.77 2.37 5.96
N SER A 130 9.93 1.40 5.52
CA SER A 130 8.53 1.65 5.16
C SER A 130 7.52 1.39 6.29
N CYS A 131 7.96 0.75 7.38
CA CYS A 131 7.08 0.31 8.47
C CYS A 131 7.48 0.93 9.83
N SER A 132 6.57 0.87 10.80
CA SER A 132 6.86 1.32 12.18
C SER A 132 7.89 0.41 12.85
N ALA A 133 8.60 0.93 13.86
CA ALA A 133 9.64 0.17 14.58
C ALA A 133 9.13 -1.17 15.14
N ALA A 134 7.93 -1.17 15.76
CA ALA A 134 7.31 -2.38 16.29
C ALA A 134 6.93 -3.40 15.20
N PHE A 135 6.54 -2.92 14.02
CA PHE A 135 6.23 -3.78 12.87
C PHE A 135 7.52 -4.42 12.33
N ASN A 136 8.61 -3.65 12.24
CA ASN A 136 9.91 -4.13 11.78
C ASN A 136 10.51 -5.21 12.68
N GLU A 137 10.36 -5.09 13.99
CA GLU A 137 10.82 -6.12 14.93
C GLU A 137 10.17 -7.47 14.60
N VAL A 138 8.85 -7.47 14.34
CA VAL A 138 8.15 -8.69 13.95
C VAL A 138 8.57 -9.20 12.58
N LEU A 139 8.71 -8.33 11.58
CA LEU A 139 9.05 -8.74 10.22
C LEU A 139 10.46 -9.36 10.09
N PHE A 140 11.43 -8.81 10.82
CA PHE A 140 12.85 -9.12 10.60
C PHE A 140 13.51 -9.91 11.73
N GLU A 141 12.82 -10.13 12.85
CA GLU A 141 13.36 -10.86 14.00
C GLU A 141 12.52 -12.08 14.39
N LYS A 142 11.35 -12.29 13.77
CA LYS A 142 10.49 -13.45 14.02
C LYS A 142 10.51 -14.45 12.86
N GLU A 143 10.00 -15.64 13.15
CA GLU A 143 9.98 -16.74 12.19
C GLU A 143 8.84 -16.58 11.17
N PRO A 144 9.10 -16.84 9.88
CA PRO A 144 8.04 -16.84 8.88
C PRO A 144 7.08 -18.02 9.07
N GLY A 145 5.87 -17.87 8.55
CA GLY A 145 4.78 -18.85 8.61
C GLY A 145 3.91 -18.75 9.86
N GLN A 146 3.94 -17.62 10.59
CA GLN A 146 3.20 -17.45 11.84
C GLN A 146 2.53 -16.08 11.95
N ALA A 147 1.45 -16.02 12.75
CA ALA A 147 0.79 -14.78 13.14
C ALA A 147 1.36 -14.20 14.45
N TYR A 148 1.64 -12.89 14.45
CA TYR A 148 2.22 -12.12 15.55
C TYR A 148 1.39 -10.88 15.86
N GLY A 149 1.17 -10.65 17.15
CA GLY A 149 0.38 -9.54 17.66
C GLY A 149 -0.19 -9.89 19.03
N PRO A 150 -0.99 -9.00 19.64
CA PRO A 150 -1.42 -7.70 19.11
C PRO A 150 -0.33 -6.61 19.19
N ILE A 151 -0.12 -5.87 18.10
CA ILE A 151 0.82 -4.74 18.02
C ILE A 151 0.05 -3.43 18.00
N VAL A 152 0.42 -2.51 18.89
CA VAL A 152 -0.20 -1.17 18.94
C VAL A 152 0.61 -0.21 18.08
N THR A 153 -0.05 0.47 17.15
CA THR A 153 0.53 1.58 16.40
C THR A 153 -0.42 2.78 16.43
N PRO A 154 0.01 3.97 15.94
CA PRO A 154 -0.90 5.12 15.82
C PRO A 154 -2.13 4.86 14.96
N ALA A 155 -2.08 3.90 14.02
CA ALA A 155 -3.21 3.53 13.18
C ALA A 155 -4.22 2.61 13.89
N GLY A 156 -3.84 2.00 15.02
CA GLY A 156 -4.70 1.10 15.78
C GLY A 156 -3.98 -0.16 16.25
N LEU A 157 -4.75 -1.23 16.39
CA LEU A 157 -4.23 -2.56 16.73
C LEU A 157 -3.99 -3.36 15.45
N HIS A 158 -2.87 -4.08 15.42
CA HIS A 158 -2.45 -4.88 14.28
C HIS A 158 -2.15 -6.32 14.70
N LEU A 159 -2.62 -7.27 13.89
CA LEU A 159 -2.14 -8.65 13.87
C LEU A 159 -1.42 -8.85 12.53
N ILE A 160 -0.22 -9.43 12.55
CA ILE A 160 0.66 -9.56 11.37
C ILE A 160 0.88 -11.03 11.10
N PHE A 161 0.67 -11.48 9.87
CA PHE A 161 1.13 -12.78 9.40
C PHE A 161 2.42 -12.60 8.60
N LEU A 162 3.53 -13.17 9.08
CA LEU A 162 4.80 -13.12 8.36
C LEU A 162 4.85 -14.28 7.37
N ALA A 163 4.79 -14.01 6.06
CA ALA A 163 4.83 -15.06 5.04
C ALA A 163 6.27 -15.48 4.71
N SER A 164 7.17 -14.51 4.55
CA SER A 164 8.60 -14.77 4.38
C SER A 164 9.41 -13.55 4.81
N CYS A 165 10.63 -13.80 5.27
CA CYS A 165 11.64 -12.78 5.44
C CYS A 165 12.85 -13.23 4.62
N ASN A 166 13.13 -12.54 3.51
CA ASN A 166 14.37 -12.76 2.79
C ASN A 166 15.47 -12.08 3.60
N GLU A 167 16.36 -12.87 4.18
CA GLU A 167 17.69 -12.38 4.51
C GLU A 167 18.30 -11.77 3.23
N PRO A 168 19.17 -10.74 3.32
CA PRO A 168 19.83 -10.23 2.14
C PRO A 168 20.70 -11.40 1.66
N GLY A 169 20.18 -12.13 0.67
CA GLY A 169 20.83 -13.33 0.18
C GLY A 169 22.25 -12.95 -0.17
N GLU A 170 23.20 -13.70 0.37
CA GLU A 170 24.53 -13.83 -0.22
C GLU A 170 24.28 -13.98 -1.72
N ALA A 171 24.49 -12.90 -2.47
CA ALA A 171 24.19 -12.88 -3.89
C ALA A 171 25.05 -13.99 -4.46
N LYS A 172 24.44 -15.13 -4.80
CA LYS A 172 25.15 -16.33 -5.27
C LYS A 172 25.98 -15.84 -6.45
N ARG A 173 27.27 -15.60 -6.20
CA ARG A 173 28.17 -14.94 -7.12
C ARG A 173 28.28 -15.91 -8.28
N LEU A 174 27.51 -15.65 -9.34
CA LEU A 174 27.56 -16.47 -10.55
C LEU A 174 29.05 -16.58 -10.92
N PRO A 175 29.57 -17.79 -11.17
CA PRO A 175 30.97 -17.97 -11.46
C PRO A 175 31.30 -17.06 -12.64
N ARG A 176 32.18 -16.07 -12.41
CA ARG A 176 32.70 -15.26 -13.51
C ARG A 176 33.47 -16.25 -14.39
N GLY A 177 32.90 -16.56 -15.55
CA GLY A 177 33.55 -17.38 -16.57
C GLY A 177 34.95 -16.82 -16.82
N LYS A 178 35.93 -17.71 -16.81
CA LYS A 178 37.33 -17.40 -17.10
C LYS A 178 37.53 -17.16 -18.59
#